data_AF-A0A4X2JX97-F1
#
_entry.id   AF-A0A4X2JX97-F1
#
_cell.length_a   1.000
_cell.length_b   1.000
_cell.length_c   1.000
_cell.angle_alpha   90.00
_cell.angle_beta   90.00
_cell.angle_gamma   90.00
#
_symmetry.space_group_name_H-M   'P 1'
#
loop_
_entity.id
_entity.type
_entity.pdbx_description
1 polymer ?
#
loop_
_entity_poly.entity_id
_entity_poly.type
_entity_poly.pdbx_seq_one_letter_code
_entity_poly.pdbx_strand_id
1 'polypeptide(L)'
;MQQQQSQQQQEGAGPLLMDLETPEEMQARNLGRTIKSSKLQVRQILAEYEALDRELPCIRKFPSPPPAQPLCLCMETAPENDFTHLDLLNALEAEVPGALESGRVSSIRFENMNVICGTAGRKDRWLIVVTDFQTRSRLLRSGLRPRGIPHPLARHDELLLGDYRLHLRRALARRRMLEALGAGPTEED
;
A
#
# COMPACT_ATOMS: atom_id res chain seq x y z
N MET A 1 18.78 -56.64 -67.46
CA MET A 1 19.98 -57.52 -67.44
C MET A 1 21.08 -56.77 -66.70
N GLN A 2 21.97 -57.51 -65.99
CA GLN A 2 23.42 -57.25 -65.76
C GLN A 2 23.87 -55.83 -65.32
N GLN A 3 24.48 -55.65 -64.12
CA GLN A 3 25.90 -55.94 -63.73
C GLN A 3 26.93 -54.98 -64.38
N GLN A 4 28.02 -54.49 -63.74
CA GLN A 4 28.60 -54.52 -62.36
C GLN A 4 28.87 -53.05 -61.91
N GLN A 5 29.11 -52.62 -60.65
CA GLN A 5 29.96 -53.04 -59.50
C GLN A 5 31.49 -52.84 -59.65
N SER A 6 32.08 -51.89 -58.88
CA SER A 6 33.42 -51.87 -58.21
C SER A 6 33.79 -50.42 -57.78
N GLN A 7 34.05 -50.09 -56.50
CA GLN A 7 35.37 -50.01 -55.79
C GLN A 7 36.29 -48.85 -56.29
N GLN A 8 37.15 -48.13 -55.54
CA GLN A 8 37.53 -47.97 -54.11
C GLN A 8 38.50 -46.72 -54.03
N GLN A 9 38.90 -46.03 -52.94
CA GLN A 9 38.62 -45.98 -51.47
C GLN A 9 39.25 -44.68 -50.88
N GLN A 10 38.91 -44.27 -49.63
CA GLN A 10 39.66 -43.29 -48.77
C GLN A 10 39.76 -41.81 -49.27
N GLU A 11 40.08 -40.77 -48.49
CA GLU A 11 40.21 -40.54 -47.03
C GLU A 11 39.94 -39.05 -46.70
N GLY A 12 39.74 -38.67 -45.42
CA GLY A 12 39.67 -37.24 -45.05
C GLY A 12 38.97 -36.91 -43.74
N ALA A 13 39.68 -37.03 -42.60
CA ALA A 13 39.18 -36.51 -41.32
C ALA A 13 39.41 -34.98 -41.22
N GLY A 14 38.34 -34.21 -41.06
CA GLY A 14 38.38 -32.77 -40.77
C GLY A 14 37.91 -32.49 -39.33
N PRO A 15 38.53 -31.56 -38.59
CA PRO A 15 38.33 -31.47 -37.14
C PRO A 15 36.99 -30.83 -36.74
N LEU A 16 36.37 -31.39 -35.70
CA LEU A 16 35.44 -30.65 -34.85
C LEU A 16 36.23 -29.57 -34.10
N LEU A 17 36.14 -28.32 -34.57
CA LEU A 17 36.53 -27.16 -33.78
C LEU A 17 35.56 -27.01 -32.60
N MET A 18 35.90 -27.64 -31.47
CA MET A 18 35.47 -27.15 -30.18
C MET A 18 36.21 -25.85 -29.91
N ASP A 19 35.51 -24.74 -30.18
CA ASP A 19 35.98 -23.40 -29.86
C ASP A 19 36.15 -23.29 -28.34
N LEU A 20 37.41 -23.26 -27.90
CA LEU A 20 37.76 -23.48 -26.50
C LEU A 20 37.67 -22.15 -25.73
N GLU A 21 36.44 -21.67 -25.54
CA GLU A 21 36.13 -20.36 -24.95
C GLU A 21 37.03 -20.07 -23.74
N THR A 22 37.79 -18.98 -23.82
CA THR A 22 38.82 -18.73 -22.81
C THR A 22 38.20 -18.51 -21.43
N PRO A 23 38.91 -18.80 -20.33
CA PRO A 23 38.41 -18.52 -18.99
C PRO A 23 38.03 -17.05 -18.77
N GLU A 24 38.66 -16.13 -19.50
CA GLU A 24 38.37 -14.70 -19.49
C GLU A 24 37.07 -14.38 -20.24
N GLU A 25 36.80 -15.00 -21.39
CA GLU A 25 35.53 -14.84 -22.11
C GLU A 25 34.36 -15.46 -21.36
N MET A 26 34.54 -16.64 -20.76
CA MET A 26 33.54 -17.22 -19.86
C MET A 26 33.28 -16.33 -18.65
N GLN A 27 34.31 -15.73 -18.04
CA GLN A 27 34.13 -14.75 -16.97
C GLN A 27 33.41 -13.49 -17.47
N ALA A 28 33.81 -12.90 -18.58
CA ALA A 28 33.19 -11.71 -19.16
C ALA A 28 31.72 -11.94 -19.56
N ARG A 29 31.39 -13.11 -20.10
CA ARG A 29 30.01 -13.53 -20.40
C ARG A 29 29.18 -13.73 -19.14
N ASN A 30 29.71 -14.39 -18.11
CA ASN A 30 29.00 -14.56 -16.84
C ASN A 30 28.82 -13.22 -16.09
N LEU A 31 29.85 -12.39 -16.03
CA LEU A 31 29.77 -11.04 -15.46
C LEU A 31 28.76 -10.19 -16.25
N GLY A 32 28.81 -10.22 -17.58
CA GLY A 32 27.86 -9.54 -18.46
C GLY A 32 26.42 -10.06 -18.32
N ARG A 33 26.22 -11.35 -18.07
CA ARG A 33 24.90 -11.95 -17.80
C ARG A 33 24.37 -11.50 -16.43
N THR A 34 25.20 -11.50 -15.40
CA THR A 34 24.87 -11.02 -14.06
C THR A 34 24.57 -9.52 -14.05
N ILE A 35 25.35 -8.70 -14.76
CA ILE A 35 25.12 -7.25 -14.91
C ILE A 35 23.85 -6.95 -15.74
N LYS A 36 23.51 -7.77 -16.74
CA LYS A 36 22.22 -7.68 -17.46
C LYS A 36 21.06 -8.06 -16.53
N SER A 37 21.24 -9.09 -15.70
CA SER A 37 20.24 -9.55 -14.71
C SER A 37 19.96 -8.50 -13.65
N SER A 38 21.01 -7.89 -13.04
CA SER A 38 20.82 -6.83 -12.05
C SER A 38 20.18 -5.58 -12.66
N LYS A 39 20.60 -5.15 -13.85
CA LYS A 39 19.93 -4.03 -14.55
C LYS A 39 18.46 -4.32 -14.91
N LEU A 40 18.09 -5.58 -15.14
CA LEU A 40 16.69 -5.98 -15.32
C LEU A 40 15.92 -5.92 -13.99
N GLN A 41 16.51 -6.43 -12.91
CA GLN A 41 15.93 -6.43 -11.56
C GLN A 41 15.68 -5.00 -11.05
N VAL A 42 16.63 -4.08 -11.21
CA VAL A 42 16.47 -2.66 -10.85
C VAL A 42 15.31 -2.01 -11.62
N ARG A 43 15.19 -2.28 -12.93
CA ARG A 43 14.07 -1.81 -13.75
C ARG A 43 12.72 -2.36 -13.29
N GLN A 44 12.66 -3.63 -12.88
CA GLN A 44 11.44 -4.22 -12.33
C GLN A 44 11.04 -3.54 -11.01
N ILE A 45 11.98 -3.35 -10.08
CA ILE A 45 11.72 -2.70 -8.79
C ILE A 45 11.25 -1.24 -8.97
N LEU A 46 11.82 -0.51 -9.93
CA LEU A 46 11.36 0.83 -10.31
C LEU A 46 9.92 0.80 -10.86
N ALA A 47 9.61 -0.12 -11.77
CA ALA A 47 8.25 -0.27 -12.32
C ALA A 47 7.21 -0.66 -11.26
N GLU A 48 7.56 -1.54 -10.32
CA GLU A 48 6.73 -1.88 -9.15
C GLU A 48 6.50 -0.65 -8.24
N TYR A 49 7.51 0.17 -8.01
CA TYR A 49 7.41 1.40 -7.21
C TYR A 49 6.57 2.48 -7.90
N GLU A 50 6.71 2.66 -9.21
CA GLU A 50 5.90 3.58 -10.01
C GLU A 50 4.43 3.15 -10.08
N ALA A 51 4.16 1.86 -10.31
CA ALA A 51 2.81 1.31 -10.29
C ALA A 51 2.14 1.56 -8.93
N LEU A 52 2.88 1.31 -7.84
CA LEU A 52 2.39 1.55 -6.47
C LEU A 52 2.10 3.04 -6.18
N ASP A 53 2.85 3.97 -6.78
CA ASP A 53 2.59 5.42 -6.63
C ASP A 53 1.32 5.85 -7.36
N ARG A 54 1.08 5.28 -8.55
CA ARG A 54 -0.12 5.50 -9.36
C ARG A 54 -1.36 4.84 -8.74
N GLU A 55 -1.22 3.67 -8.12
CA GLU A 55 -2.28 3.04 -7.32
C GLU A 55 -2.65 3.88 -6.08
N LEU A 56 -1.65 4.43 -5.40
CA LEU A 56 -1.79 4.99 -4.04
C LEU A 56 -1.27 6.44 -3.93
N PRO A 57 -1.74 7.38 -4.75
CA PRO A 57 -1.28 8.76 -4.71
C PRO A 57 -1.56 9.38 -3.33
N CYS A 58 -0.49 9.91 -2.74
CA CYS A 58 -0.38 10.53 -1.41
C CYS A 58 -1.20 9.85 -0.30
N ILE A 59 -0.50 9.15 0.58
CA ILE A 59 -1.05 8.40 1.72
C ILE A 59 -0.67 9.05 3.04
N ARG A 60 -1.48 8.80 4.09
CA ARG A 60 -1.18 9.20 5.46
C ARG A 60 0.20 8.66 5.87
N LYS A 61 1.09 9.54 6.33
CA LYS A 61 2.40 9.18 6.86
C LYS A 61 2.30 8.88 8.36
N PHE A 62 3.11 7.95 8.85
CA PHE A 62 3.17 7.56 10.25
C PHE A 62 4.64 7.52 10.68
N PRO A 63 5.09 8.29 11.69
CA PRO A 63 6.45 8.17 12.22
C PRO A 63 6.60 6.89 13.08
N SER A 64 5.50 6.39 13.65
CA SER A 64 5.46 5.22 14.52
C SER A 64 4.12 4.49 14.36
N PRO A 65 3.99 3.23 14.85
CA PRO A 65 2.72 2.52 14.82
C PRO A 65 1.63 3.32 15.55
N PRO A 66 0.43 3.50 14.96
CA PRO A 66 -0.62 4.32 15.58
C PRO A 66 -1.13 3.69 16.90
N PRO A 67 -1.38 4.50 17.95
CA PRO A 67 -1.91 4.01 19.21
C PRO A 67 -3.37 3.55 19.05
N ALA A 68 -3.71 2.43 19.72
CA ALA A 68 -5.05 1.89 19.74
C ALA A 68 -6.03 2.84 20.45
N GLN A 69 -7.20 3.06 19.84
CA GLN A 69 -8.26 3.92 20.34
C GLN A 69 -9.59 3.12 20.32
N PRO A 70 -9.74 2.09 21.16
CA PRO A 70 -10.84 1.11 21.07
C PRO A 70 -12.24 1.67 21.35
N LEU A 71 -12.33 2.90 21.87
CA LEU A 71 -13.56 3.67 22.09
C LEU A 71 -13.75 4.82 21.08
N CYS A 72 -12.91 4.91 20.06
CA CYS A 72 -13.04 5.88 18.96
C CYS A 72 -13.76 5.24 17.77
N LEU A 73 -14.85 5.88 17.35
CA LEU A 73 -15.64 5.56 16.17
C LEU A 73 -15.31 6.53 15.04
N CYS A 74 -15.52 6.09 13.80
CA CYS A 74 -15.28 6.90 12.62
C CYS A 74 -16.48 6.82 11.66
N MET A 75 -16.99 7.99 11.26
CA MET A 75 -17.91 8.15 10.15
C MET A 75 -17.11 8.64 8.94
N GLU A 76 -17.09 7.90 7.82
CA GLU A 76 -16.51 8.39 6.58
C GLU A 76 -17.52 9.23 5.79
N THR A 77 -17.08 10.36 5.26
CA THR A 77 -17.89 11.29 4.46
C THR A 77 -17.21 11.59 3.12
N ALA A 78 -18.01 11.78 2.07
CA ALA A 78 -17.47 12.30 0.81
C ALA A 78 -17.01 13.77 1.01
N PRO A 79 -15.96 14.25 0.30
CA PRO A 79 -15.44 15.63 0.45
C PRO A 79 -16.50 16.73 0.27
N GLU A 80 -17.52 16.47 -0.54
CA GLU A 80 -18.64 17.35 -0.82
C GLU A 80 -19.68 17.46 0.31
N ASN A 81 -19.60 16.61 1.36
CA ASN A 81 -20.55 16.64 2.48
C ASN A 81 -20.12 17.63 3.56
N ASP A 82 -20.70 18.83 3.54
CA ASP A 82 -20.45 19.94 4.47
C ASP A 82 -21.08 19.78 5.88
N PHE A 83 -21.06 18.57 6.45
CA PHE A 83 -21.56 18.34 7.81
C PHE A 83 -20.78 19.17 8.82
N THR A 84 -21.48 19.74 9.79
CA THR A 84 -20.92 20.53 10.89
C THR A 84 -20.88 19.74 12.19
N HIS A 85 -20.12 20.22 13.18
CA HIS A 85 -20.18 19.66 14.53
C HIS A 85 -21.62 19.63 15.09
N LEU A 86 -22.47 20.62 14.77
CA LEU A 86 -23.87 20.66 15.19
C LEU A 86 -24.71 19.54 14.54
N ASP A 87 -24.47 19.22 13.27
CA ASP A 87 -25.14 18.09 12.59
C ASP A 87 -24.81 16.75 13.26
N LEU A 88 -23.55 16.56 13.68
CA LEU A 88 -23.12 15.37 14.40
C LEU A 88 -23.66 15.33 15.84
N LEU A 89 -23.66 16.45 16.56
CA LEU A 89 -24.23 16.55 17.91
C LEU A 89 -25.73 16.21 17.92
N ASN A 90 -26.49 16.79 16.98
CA ASN A 90 -27.93 16.50 16.83
C ASN A 90 -28.19 15.03 16.47
N ALA A 91 -27.35 14.43 15.60
CA ALA A 91 -27.47 13.02 15.25
C ALA A 91 -27.12 12.08 16.42
N LEU A 92 -26.09 12.41 17.20
CA LEU A 92 -25.68 11.65 18.39
C LEU A 92 -26.72 11.71 19.50
N GLU A 93 -27.34 12.87 19.72
CA GLU A 93 -28.40 13.05 20.72
C GLU A 93 -29.69 12.32 20.32
N ALA A 94 -30.04 12.27 19.03
CA ALA A 94 -31.15 11.46 18.54
C ALA A 94 -30.89 9.94 18.68
N GLU A 95 -29.68 9.48 18.36
CA GLU A 95 -29.29 8.06 18.43
C GLU A 95 -29.01 7.59 19.86
N VAL A 96 -28.59 8.49 20.77
CA VAL A 96 -28.25 8.22 22.16
C VAL A 96 -28.66 9.43 23.04
N PRO A 97 -29.94 9.55 23.45
CA PRO A 97 -30.40 10.69 24.24
C PRO A 97 -29.62 10.87 25.56
N GLY A 98 -29.32 12.13 25.88
CA GLY A 98 -28.49 12.60 26.99
C GLY A 98 -27.00 12.28 26.84
N ALA A 99 -26.49 11.92 25.64
CA ALA A 99 -25.13 11.39 25.49
C ALA A 99 -24.03 12.38 25.91
N LEU A 100 -24.26 13.67 25.67
CA LEU A 100 -23.32 14.74 25.99
C LEU A 100 -23.38 15.10 27.48
N GLU A 101 -24.58 15.34 28.00
CA GLU A 101 -24.82 15.69 29.41
C GLU A 101 -24.33 14.62 30.39
N SER A 102 -24.47 13.34 30.02
CA SER A 102 -23.99 12.20 30.81
C SER A 102 -22.53 11.80 30.53
N GLY A 103 -21.80 12.55 29.68
CA GLY A 103 -20.40 12.26 29.37
C GLY A 103 -20.15 10.93 28.64
N ARG A 104 -21.17 10.35 27.98
CA ARG A 104 -21.05 9.13 27.17
C ARG A 104 -20.33 9.38 25.85
N VAL A 105 -20.43 10.59 25.30
CA VAL A 105 -19.55 11.11 24.23
C VAL A 105 -18.57 12.10 24.88
N SER A 106 -17.27 11.88 24.71
CA SER A 106 -16.21 12.72 25.30
C SER A 106 -15.51 13.63 24.29
N SER A 107 -15.56 13.33 22.99
CA SER A 107 -14.99 14.17 21.94
C SER A 107 -15.61 13.89 20.58
N ILE A 108 -15.73 14.95 19.76
CA ILE A 108 -16.00 14.89 18.33
C ILE A 108 -14.87 15.67 17.64
N ARG A 109 -14.29 15.12 16.57
CA ARG A 109 -13.23 15.77 15.78
C ARG A 109 -13.44 15.50 14.28
N PHE A 110 -13.02 16.46 13.45
CA PHE A 110 -12.97 16.29 12.00
C PHE A 110 -11.52 16.07 11.54
N GLU A 111 -11.29 15.02 10.75
CA GLU A 111 -10.05 14.77 10.02
C GLU A 111 -10.31 14.99 8.53
N ASN A 112 -9.78 16.11 7.99
CA ASN A 112 -9.71 16.29 6.55
C ASN A 112 -8.57 15.42 5.98
N MET A 113 -8.93 14.27 5.42
CA MET A 113 -7.99 13.27 4.92
C MET A 113 -7.26 13.74 3.66
N ASN A 114 -7.84 14.70 2.93
CA ASN A 114 -7.24 15.32 1.76
C ASN A 114 -6.01 16.17 2.15
N VAL A 115 -6.14 17.03 3.17
CA VAL A 115 -5.04 17.79 3.78
C VAL A 115 -4.04 16.88 4.49
N ILE A 116 -4.49 15.91 5.29
CA ILE A 116 -3.63 14.98 6.03
C ILE A 116 -2.74 14.14 5.09
N CYS A 117 -3.28 13.75 3.93
CA CYS A 117 -2.54 12.96 2.94
C CYS A 117 -1.79 13.82 1.91
N GLY A 118 -2.20 15.07 1.66
CA GLY A 118 -1.69 15.91 0.57
C GLY A 118 -2.22 15.51 -0.81
N THR A 119 -3.52 15.23 -0.94
CA THR A 119 -4.20 14.84 -2.20
C THR A 119 -5.67 15.26 -2.20
N ALA A 120 -6.42 14.90 -3.25
CA ALA A 120 -7.86 15.10 -3.36
C ALA A 120 -8.61 13.76 -3.50
N GLY A 121 -9.93 13.75 -3.29
CA GLY A 121 -10.78 12.57 -3.46
C GLY A 121 -10.67 11.50 -2.37
N ARG A 122 -9.90 11.74 -1.29
CA ARG A 122 -9.98 10.92 -0.07
C ARG A 122 -11.31 11.25 0.63
N LYS A 123 -12.02 10.26 1.14
CA LYS A 123 -13.12 10.52 2.08
C LYS A 123 -12.56 11.17 3.35
N ASP A 124 -13.20 12.24 3.80
CA ASP A 124 -12.91 12.84 5.11
C ASP A 124 -13.57 12.03 6.23
N ARG A 125 -13.17 12.28 7.48
CA ARG A 125 -13.52 11.41 8.62
C ARG A 125 -13.96 12.21 9.83
N TRP A 126 -15.13 11.88 10.36
CA TRP A 126 -15.61 12.36 11.66
C TRP A 126 -15.30 11.33 12.73
N LEU A 127 -14.42 11.69 13.67
CA LEU A 127 -14.03 10.86 14.80
C LEU A 127 -14.90 11.19 16.01
N ILE A 128 -15.46 10.16 16.63
CA ILE A 128 -16.35 10.27 17.81
C ILE A 128 -15.77 9.37 18.90
N VAL A 129 -15.34 9.97 20.01
CA VAL A 129 -14.81 9.24 21.16
C VAL A 129 -15.92 9.10 22.19
N VAL A 130 -16.19 7.87 22.61
CA VAL A 130 -17.14 7.56 23.69
C VAL A 130 -16.41 7.09 24.95
N THR A 131 -17.08 7.07 26.09
CA THR A 131 -16.47 6.64 27.37
C THR A 131 -16.70 5.16 27.68
N ASP A 132 -17.64 4.48 27.01
CA ASP A 132 -17.99 3.09 27.33
C ASP A 132 -18.28 2.20 26.10
N PHE A 133 -18.10 0.89 26.27
CA PHE A 133 -18.29 -0.11 25.22
C PHE A 133 -19.76 -0.37 24.82
N GLN A 134 -20.74 -0.07 25.67
CA GLN A 134 -22.16 -0.22 25.35
C GLN A 134 -22.61 0.89 24.39
N THR A 135 -22.30 2.16 24.69
CA THR A 135 -22.52 3.30 23.79
C THR A 135 -21.79 3.09 22.46
N ARG A 136 -20.52 2.66 22.51
CA ARG A 136 -19.76 2.30 21.29
C ARG A 136 -20.50 1.26 20.45
N SER A 137 -20.99 0.20 21.08
CA SER A 137 -21.62 -0.93 20.38
C SER A 137 -23.06 -0.65 19.96
N ARG A 138 -23.74 0.35 20.56
CA ARG A 138 -25.01 0.90 20.07
C ARG A 138 -24.78 1.66 18.77
N LEU A 139 -23.88 2.64 18.79
CA LEU A 139 -23.53 3.48 17.64
C LEU A 139 -22.98 2.68 16.45
N LEU A 140 -22.18 1.63 16.69
CA LEU A 140 -21.74 0.69 15.63
C LEU A 140 -22.89 -0.10 14.97
N ARG A 141 -24.06 -0.21 15.61
CA ARG A 141 -25.21 -0.94 15.05
C ARG A 141 -26.25 -0.03 14.38
N SER A 142 -26.47 1.18 14.89
CA SER A 142 -27.43 2.13 14.30
C SER A 142 -26.82 3.11 13.32
N GLY A 143 -25.51 3.38 13.41
CA GLY A 143 -24.84 4.42 12.64
C GLY A 143 -25.09 5.81 13.20
N LEU A 144 -25.10 6.83 12.34
CA LEU A 144 -25.62 8.16 12.63
C LEU A 144 -26.48 8.67 11.47
N ARG A 145 -27.32 9.67 11.75
CA ARG A 145 -28.23 10.30 10.79
C ARG A 145 -28.10 11.83 10.73
N PRO A 146 -26.91 12.40 10.47
CA PRO A 146 -26.75 13.84 10.30
C PRO A 146 -27.65 14.33 9.15
N ARG A 147 -28.45 15.38 9.41
CA ARG A 147 -29.51 15.89 8.51
C ARG A 147 -30.48 14.80 8.00
N GLY A 148 -30.65 13.72 8.76
CA GLY A 148 -31.47 12.55 8.41
C GLY A 148 -30.79 11.51 7.50
N ILE A 149 -29.62 11.82 6.92
CA ILE A 149 -28.92 10.97 5.97
C ILE A 149 -28.19 9.84 6.73
N PRO A 150 -28.47 8.55 6.45
CA PRO A 150 -27.85 7.45 7.19
C PRO A 150 -26.38 7.25 6.79
N HIS A 151 -25.48 7.35 7.77
CA HIS A 151 -24.06 7.01 7.64
C HIS A 151 -23.69 5.84 8.59
N PRO A 152 -23.05 4.77 8.10
CA PRO A 152 -22.51 3.73 8.96
C PRO A 152 -21.29 4.24 9.73
N LEU A 153 -21.06 3.69 10.92
CA LEU A 153 -19.84 3.92 11.69
C LEU A 153 -18.93 2.69 11.64
N ALA A 154 -17.63 2.93 11.47
CA ALA A 154 -16.58 1.94 11.66
C ALA A 154 -15.83 2.18 12.97
N ARG A 155 -15.04 1.21 13.44
CA ARG A 155 -14.05 1.48 14.48
C ARG A 155 -12.87 2.24 13.89
N HIS A 156 -12.41 3.28 14.57
CA HIS A 156 -11.27 4.09 14.10
C HIS A 156 -10.01 3.24 13.94
N ASP A 157 -9.75 2.29 14.86
CA ASP A 157 -8.64 1.33 14.79
C ASP A 157 -8.55 0.60 13.43
N GLU A 158 -9.70 0.22 12.86
CA GLU A 158 -9.77 -0.63 11.66
C GLU A 158 -9.43 0.16 10.40
N LEU A 159 -9.91 1.40 10.30
CA LEU A 159 -9.55 2.32 9.22
C LEU A 159 -8.09 2.81 9.34
N LEU A 160 -7.66 3.15 10.56
CA LEU A 160 -6.30 3.64 10.82
C LEU A 160 -5.23 2.55 10.62
N LEU A 161 -5.56 1.28 10.92
CA LEU A 161 -4.72 0.14 10.56
C LEU A 161 -4.71 -0.11 9.05
N GLY A 162 -5.79 0.20 8.33
CA GLY A 162 -5.83 0.24 6.87
C GLY A 162 -4.83 1.25 6.30
N ASP A 163 -4.92 2.51 6.74
CA ASP A 163 -3.98 3.58 6.40
C ASP A 163 -2.51 3.18 6.73
N TYR A 164 -2.27 2.60 7.91
CA TYR A 164 -0.92 2.22 8.36
C TYR A 164 -0.32 1.04 7.57
N ARG A 165 -1.11 0.03 7.21
CA ARG A 165 -0.68 -1.04 6.30
C ARG A 165 -0.30 -0.48 4.92
N LEU A 166 -1.02 0.52 4.46
CA LEU A 166 -0.74 1.22 3.20
C LEU A 166 0.59 1.97 3.25
N HIS A 167 0.83 2.68 4.37
CA HIS A 167 2.10 3.33 4.66
C HIS A 167 3.27 2.34 4.66
N LEU A 168 3.14 1.20 5.35
CA LEU A 168 4.18 0.16 5.36
C LEU A 168 4.45 -0.44 3.97
N ARG A 169 3.40 -0.69 3.15
CA ARG A 169 3.57 -1.15 1.75
C ARG A 169 4.40 -0.16 0.93
N ARG A 170 4.13 1.14 1.06
CA ARG A 170 4.86 2.21 0.35
C ARG A 170 6.29 2.39 0.88
N ALA A 171 6.50 2.35 2.20
CA ALA A 171 7.82 2.46 2.82
C ALA A 171 8.74 1.30 2.41
N LEU A 172 8.24 0.06 2.44
CA LEU A 172 8.99 -1.12 1.98
C LEU A 172 9.37 -1.03 0.49
N ALA A 173 8.45 -0.56 -0.36
CA ALA A 173 8.73 -0.37 -1.78
C ALA A 173 9.77 0.76 -2.01
N ARG A 174 9.66 1.89 -1.29
CA ARG A 174 10.66 2.97 -1.33
C ARG A 174 12.03 2.46 -0.93
N ARG A 175 12.12 1.68 0.15
CA ARG A 175 13.41 1.13 0.62
C ARG A 175 14.02 0.18 -0.40
N ARG A 176 13.25 -0.77 -0.95
CA ARG A 176 13.70 -1.66 -2.04
C ARG A 176 14.20 -0.90 -3.27
N MET A 177 13.52 0.19 -3.65
CA MET A 177 13.94 1.05 -4.75
C MET A 177 15.27 1.74 -4.45
N LEU A 178 15.44 2.29 -3.24
CA LEU A 178 16.69 2.93 -2.80
C LEU A 178 17.86 1.93 -2.72
N GLU A 179 17.62 0.76 -2.10
CA GLU A 179 18.56 -0.38 -2.08
C GLU A 179 18.99 -0.77 -3.52
N ALA A 180 18.04 -0.87 -4.46
CA ALA A 180 18.29 -1.22 -5.86
C ALA A 180 19.03 -0.13 -6.66
N LEU A 181 18.91 1.14 -6.24
CA LEU A 181 19.67 2.27 -6.81
C LEU A 181 21.07 2.43 -6.17
N GLY A 182 21.43 1.59 -5.20
CA GLY A 182 22.72 1.65 -4.51
C GLY A 182 22.79 2.71 -3.39
N ALA A 183 21.66 3.26 -2.96
CA ALA A 183 21.62 4.06 -1.74
C ALA A 183 21.77 3.14 -0.52
N GLY A 184 22.69 3.46 0.37
CA GLY A 184 22.82 2.79 1.67
C GLY A 184 21.60 3.04 2.56
N PRO A 185 21.50 2.33 3.71
CA PRO A 185 20.45 2.59 4.68
C PRO A 185 20.59 4.02 5.23
N THR A 186 19.71 4.92 4.80
CA THR A 186 19.49 6.18 5.50
C THR A 186 18.80 5.87 6.82
N GLU A 187 19.44 6.22 7.93
CA GLU A 187 18.77 6.34 9.23
C GLU A 187 17.78 7.51 9.10
N GLU A 188 16.49 7.19 8.97
CA GLU A 188 15.38 8.15 9.06
C GLU A 188 14.87 8.09 10.51
N ASP A 189 15.14 9.14 11.29
CA ASP A 189 14.73 9.33 12.70
C ASP A 189 13.20 9.46 12.89
#